data_AF-A0A820WDF9-F1
#
_entry.id   AF-A0A820WDF9-F1
#
_cell.length_a   1.000
_cell.length_b   1.000
_cell.length_c   1.000
_cell.angle_alpha   90.00
_cell.angle_beta   90.00
_cell.angle_gamma   90.00
#
_symmetry.space_group_name_H-M   'P 1'
#
loop_
_entity.id
_entity.type
_entity.pdbx_description
1 polymer ?
#
loop_
_entity_poly.entity_id
_entity_poly.type
_entity_poly.pdbx_seq_one_letter_code
_entity_poly.pdbx_strand_id
1 'polypeptide(L)'
;MLSLKYSFLPDQSRSTLSAAYQAFEEIMRKVPLAELDLNADIFTVIKDLRSVFTMGTTVPKPSQCQIKKEIFDHDGHSVEIYWINYPRRKSQINSDILLLYFHGGGYMLGDIYSYSGFECHLSCLFNVTILHLEYRLCPEHPLPAS
;
A
#
# COMPACT_ATOMS: atom_id res chain seq x y z
N MET A 1 23.22 6.65 -6.23
CA MET A 1 22.35 5.47 -5.97
C MET A 1 22.25 5.30 -4.46
N LEU A 2 21.20 5.80 -3.82
CA LEU A 2 20.98 5.61 -2.38
C LEU A 2 20.56 4.16 -2.16
N SER A 3 21.53 3.33 -1.80
CA SER A 3 21.28 1.98 -1.31
C SER A 3 20.44 2.06 -0.02
N LEU A 4 19.53 1.11 0.18
CA LEU A 4 18.88 0.84 1.48
C LEU A 4 19.88 0.74 2.66
N LYS A 5 21.19 0.58 2.39
CA LYS A 5 22.28 0.70 3.37
C LYS A 5 22.32 2.04 4.11
N TYR A 6 21.88 3.15 3.50
CA TYR A 6 21.92 4.46 4.17
C TYR A 6 20.98 4.55 5.39
N SER A 7 19.99 3.68 5.49
CA SER A 7 19.07 3.64 6.63
C SER A 7 19.74 3.18 7.93
N PHE A 8 21.01 2.72 7.95
CA PHE A 8 21.66 2.12 9.13
C PHE A 8 23.03 2.67 9.49
N LEU A 9 23.51 3.72 8.81
CA LEU A 9 24.70 4.42 9.29
C LEU A 9 24.32 5.27 10.52
N PRO A 10 25.21 5.41 11.53
CA PRO A 10 25.00 6.35 12.63
C PRO A 10 24.88 7.76 12.04
N ASP A 11 23.65 8.28 11.97
CA ASP A 11 23.41 9.65 11.55
C ASP A 11 23.77 10.58 12.72
N GLN A 12 24.90 11.28 12.61
CA GLN A 12 25.34 12.22 13.65
C GLN A 12 24.37 13.39 13.83
N SER A 13 23.47 13.62 12.86
CA SER A 13 22.41 14.61 12.97
C SER A 13 21.16 14.09 13.70
N ARG A 14 21.10 12.80 14.05
CA ARG A 14 19.91 12.17 14.66
C ARG A 14 19.44 12.86 15.94
N SER A 15 20.36 13.34 16.78
CA SER A 15 20.05 14.10 18.00
C SER A 15 19.40 15.45 17.73
N THR A 16 19.54 15.98 16.51
CA THR A 16 18.95 17.25 16.06
C THR A 16 17.56 17.10 15.43
N LEU A 17 17.14 15.85 15.16
CA LEU A 17 15.83 15.55 14.58
C LEU A 17 14.72 15.67 15.63
N SER A 18 13.51 15.98 15.18
CA SER A 18 12.36 16.06 16.08
C SER A 18 12.05 14.69 16.71
N ALA A 19 11.47 14.69 17.91
CA ALA A 19 11.04 13.47 18.58
C ALA A 19 10.07 12.63 17.71
N ALA A 20 9.21 13.31 16.94
CA ALA A 20 8.29 12.65 16.01
C ALA A 20 9.04 11.93 14.87
N TYR A 21 10.07 12.56 14.31
CA TYR A 21 10.89 11.94 13.26
C TYR A 21 11.69 10.75 13.81
N GLN A 22 12.26 10.88 15.01
CA GLN A 22 12.98 9.79 15.67
C GLN A 22 12.07 8.59 15.95
N ALA A 23 10.82 8.85 16.39
CA ALA A 23 9.83 7.80 16.62
C ALA A 23 9.43 7.11 15.30
N PHE A 24 9.25 7.87 14.22
CA PHE A 24 8.99 7.33 12.88
C PHE A 24 10.14 6.43 12.40
N GLU A 25 11.39 6.88 12.49
CA GLU A 25 12.59 6.09 12.18
C GLU A 25 12.64 4.77 12.97
N GLU A 26 12.35 4.81 14.28
CA GLU A 26 12.29 3.61 15.12
C GLU A 26 11.21 2.61 14.68
N ILE A 27 10.05 3.10 14.23
CA ILE A 27 9.00 2.25 13.65
C ILE A 27 9.49 1.62 12.35
N MET A 28 10.11 2.40 11.46
CA MET A 28 10.63 1.91 10.19
C MET A 28 11.73 0.86 10.36
N ARG A 29 12.55 0.96 11.42
CA ARG A 29 13.58 -0.04 11.75
C ARG A 29 13.02 -1.37 12.25
N LYS A 30 11.78 -1.39 12.73
CA LYS A 30 11.09 -2.63 13.14
C LYS A 30 10.45 -3.37 11.97
N VAL A 31 10.34 -2.72 10.81
CA VAL A 31 9.90 -3.40 9.59
C VAL A 31 11.05 -4.31 9.14
N PRO A 32 10.86 -5.65 9.11
CA PRO A 32 11.91 -6.55 8.66
C PRO A 32 12.28 -6.20 7.21
N LEU A 33 13.56 -5.94 6.98
CA LEU A 33 14.05 -5.78 5.63
C LEU A 33 14.16 -7.14 4.98
N ALA A 34 13.63 -7.28 3.76
CA ALA A 34 13.99 -8.42 2.93
C ALA A 34 15.50 -8.39 2.70
N GLU A 35 16.16 -9.52 2.95
CA GLU A 35 17.46 -9.78 2.36
C GLU A 35 17.26 -9.97 0.86
N LEU A 36 17.66 -8.98 0.09
CA LEU A 36 17.55 -9.02 -1.37
C LEU A 36 18.86 -9.50 -1.96
N ASP A 37 18.82 -10.55 -2.77
CA ASP A 37 19.93 -10.89 -3.64
C ASP A 37 19.95 -9.92 -4.83
N LEU A 38 20.75 -8.85 -4.70
CA LEU A 38 20.89 -7.85 -5.76
C LEU A 38 21.63 -8.38 -7.01
N ASN A 39 22.16 -9.60 -6.97
CA ASN A 39 22.72 -10.26 -8.15
C ASN A 39 21.69 -11.10 -8.91
N ALA A 40 20.50 -11.33 -8.33
CA ALA A 40 19.40 -11.99 -9.00
C ALA A 40 18.83 -11.10 -10.11
N ASP A 41 18.08 -11.70 -11.03
CA ASP A 41 17.38 -10.93 -12.05
C ASP A 41 16.30 -10.02 -11.44
N ILE A 42 15.97 -8.95 -12.15
CA ILE A 42 15.05 -7.91 -11.64
C ILE A 42 13.66 -8.45 -11.30
N PHE A 43 13.15 -9.46 -12.02
CA PHE A 43 11.83 -10.03 -11.72
C PHE A 43 11.86 -10.79 -10.40
N THR A 44 12.92 -11.52 -10.13
CA THR A 44 13.13 -12.20 -8.83
C THR A 44 13.23 -11.18 -7.69
N VAL A 45 14.04 -10.13 -7.84
CA VAL A 45 14.17 -9.08 -6.82
C VAL A 45 12.84 -8.40 -6.51
N ILE A 46 12.05 -8.06 -7.54
CA ILE A 46 10.74 -7.41 -7.38
C ILE A 46 9.72 -8.37 -6.75
N LYS A 47 9.74 -9.65 -7.13
CA LYS A 47 8.88 -10.67 -6.52
C LYS A 47 9.15 -10.81 -5.02
N ASP A 48 10.42 -10.86 -4.62
CA ASP A 48 10.82 -10.96 -3.22
C ASP A 48 10.42 -9.70 -2.44
N LEU A 49 10.63 -8.52 -3.02
CA LEU A 49 10.16 -7.26 -2.45
C LEU A 49 8.64 -7.24 -2.25
N ARG A 50 7.85 -7.68 -3.24
CA ARG A 50 6.38 -7.76 -3.12
C ARG A 50 5.95 -8.70 -2.00
N SER A 51 6.67 -9.81 -1.78
CA SER A 51 6.33 -10.79 -0.74
C SER A 51 6.44 -10.25 0.69
N VAL A 52 7.30 -9.25 0.91
CA VAL A 52 7.52 -8.64 2.23
C VAL A 52 6.89 -7.26 2.37
N PHE A 53 6.52 -6.63 1.26
CA PHE A 53 5.94 -5.30 1.27
C PHE A 53 4.49 -5.38 1.73
N THR A 54 4.26 -5.01 2.99
CA THR A 54 2.90 -4.91 3.53
C THR A 54 2.82 -3.82 4.59
N MET A 55 1.74 -3.04 4.56
CA MET A 55 1.36 -2.18 5.68
C MET A 55 0.31 -2.83 6.58
N GLY A 56 -0.17 -4.04 6.27
CA GLY A 56 -1.23 -4.71 7.01
C GLY A 56 -0.86 -5.05 8.46
N THR A 57 0.43 -5.21 8.76
CA THR A 57 0.93 -5.40 10.13
C THR A 57 1.03 -4.09 10.91
N THR A 58 1.37 -2.99 10.24
CA THR A 58 1.48 -1.65 10.85
C THR A 58 0.12 -1.01 11.05
N VAL A 59 -0.77 -1.16 10.08
CA VAL A 59 -2.13 -0.63 10.08
C VAL A 59 -3.10 -1.80 9.88
N PRO A 60 -3.45 -2.53 10.96
CA PRO A 60 -4.28 -3.71 10.84
C PRO A 60 -5.69 -3.36 10.38
N LYS A 61 -6.22 -4.21 9.49
CA LYS A 61 -7.59 -4.10 9.00
C LYS A 61 -8.59 -4.33 10.14
N PRO A 62 -9.52 -3.39 10.39
CA PRO A 62 -10.62 -3.63 11.32
C PRO A 62 -11.46 -4.84 10.91
N SER A 63 -11.91 -5.63 11.90
CA SER A 63 -12.69 -6.86 11.66
C SER A 63 -14.04 -6.58 11.02
N GLN A 64 -14.63 -5.40 11.31
CA GLN A 64 -15.92 -5.00 10.77
C GLN A 64 -15.84 -4.59 9.29
N CYS A 65 -14.66 -4.18 8.81
CA CYS A 65 -14.52 -3.66 7.46
C CYS A 65 -14.75 -4.76 6.40
N GLN A 66 -15.64 -4.45 5.46
CA GLN A 66 -16.06 -5.30 4.37
C GLN A 66 -15.25 -4.97 3.11
N ILE A 67 -14.80 -6.01 2.42
CA ILE A 67 -14.06 -5.90 1.17
C ILE A 67 -14.72 -6.86 0.18
N LYS A 68 -15.17 -6.33 -0.95
CA LYS A 68 -15.74 -7.13 -2.05
C LYS A 68 -14.89 -6.93 -3.30
N LYS A 69 -14.31 -8.03 -3.80
CA LYS A 69 -13.63 -8.07 -5.09
C LYS A 69 -14.63 -8.07 -6.24
N GLU A 70 -14.28 -7.38 -7.31
CA GLU A 70 -14.96 -7.39 -8.60
C GLU A 70 -13.92 -7.22 -9.71
N ILE A 71 -14.23 -7.67 -10.93
CA ILE A 71 -13.40 -7.43 -12.11
C ILE A 71 -14.16 -6.42 -12.95
N PHE A 72 -13.50 -5.33 -13.30
CA PHE A 72 -14.05 -4.30 -14.17
C PHE A 72 -13.44 -4.44 -15.57
N ASP A 73 -14.30 -4.72 -16.55
CA ASP A 73 -13.92 -4.86 -17.95
C ASP A 73 -14.35 -3.61 -18.75
N HIS A 74 -13.41 -3.02 -19.49
CA HIS A 74 -13.66 -1.87 -20.35
C HIS A 74 -12.66 -1.83 -21.52
N ASP A 75 -13.16 -1.63 -22.74
CA ASP A 75 -12.36 -1.52 -23.97
C ASP A 75 -11.32 -2.64 -24.18
N GLY A 76 -11.66 -3.87 -23.75
CA GLY A 76 -10.76 -5.04 -23.86
C GLY A 76 -9.70 -5.13 -22.77
N HIS A 77 -9.75 -4.25 -21.77
CA HIS A 77 -8.90 -4.28 -20.58
C HIS A 77 -9.70 -4.71 -19.35
N SER A 78 -9.06 -5.49 -18.48
CA SER A 78 -9.63 -5.94 -17.21
C SER A 78 -8.78 -5.42 -16.07
N VAL A 79 -9.43 -4.93 -15.01
CA VAL A 79 -8.76 -4.53 -13.77
C VAL A 79 -9.50 -5.15 -12.58
N GLU A 80 -8.75 -5.72 -11.64
CA GLU A 80 -9.34 -6.14 -10.38
C GLU A 80 -9.60 -4.91 -9.51
N ILE A 81 -10.81 -4.81 -9.00
CA ILE A 81 -11.23 -3.71 -8.13
C ILE A 81 -11.77 -4.27 -6.82
N TYR A 82 -11.60 -3.51 -5.75
CA TYR A 82 -12.10 -3.88 -4.43
C TYR A 82 -12.93 -2.76 -3.85
N TRP A 83 -14.20 -3.07 -3.61
CA TRP A 83 -15.11 -2.21 -2.86
C TRP A 83 -14.82 -2.37 -1.38
N ILE A 84 -14.32 -1.31 -0.75
CA ILE A 84 -14.00 -1.28 0.67
C ILE A 84 -15.02 -0.41 1.39
N ASN A 85 -15.65 -0.99 2.40
CA ASN A 85 -16.67 -0.31 3.19
C ASN A 85 -16.54 -0.65 4.68
N TYR A 86 -16.41 0.38 5.51
CA TYR A 86 -16.59 0.22 6.95
C TYR A 86 -18.08 0.33 7.31
N PRO A 87 -18.70 -0.72 7.88
CA PRO A 87 -20.13 -0.74 8.09
C PRO A 87 -20.58 0.35 9.06
N ARG A 88 -21.48 1.21 8.60
CA ARG A 88 -22.25 2.17 9.39
C ARG A 88 -23.73 2.06 9.03
N ARG A 89 -24.61 2.74 9.76
CA ARG A 89 -26.04 2.80 9.40
C ARG A 89 -26.15 3.37 7.97
N LYS A 90 -26.91 2.73 7.08
CA LYS A 90 -27.06 3.15 5.67
C LYS A 90 -27.40 4.63 5.50
N SER A 91 -28.16 5.22 6.43
CA SER A 91 -28.51 6.66 6.44
C SER A 91 -27.33 7.59 6.71
N GLN A 92 -26.16 7.05 7.03
CA GLN A 92 -24.95 7.82 7.31
C GLN A 92 -23.96 7.76 6.16
N ILE A 93 -23.93 6.71 5.34
CA ILE A 93 -22.95 6.63 4.25
C ILE A 93 -23.20 7.79 3.29
N ASN A 94 -22.16 8.57 2.99
CA ASN A 94 -22.24 9.59 1.97
C ASN A 94 -22.23 8.90 0.59
N SER A 95 -23.42 8.51 0.12
CA SER A 95 -23.58 7.80 -1.16
C SER A 95 -23.21 8.63 -2.38
N ASP A 96 -23.05 9.94 -2.22
CA ASP A 96 -22.72 10.86 -3.30
C ASP A 96 -21.21 10.95 -3.55
N ILE A 97 -20.38 10.35 -2.67
CA ILE A 97 -18.92 10.39 -2.76
C ILE A 97 -18.35 8.97 -2.84
N LEU A 98 -17.62 8.72 -3.92
CA LEU A 98 -16.77 7.55 -4.09
C LEU A 98 -15.30 7.98 -4.09
N LEU A 99 -14.49 7.34 -3.25
CA LEU A 99 -13.05 7.58 -3.24
C LEU A 99 -12.36 6.50 -4.09
N LEU A 100 -11.78 6.88 -5.21
CA LEU A 100 -10.90 6.01 -5.99
C LEU A 100 -9.52 6.01 -5.36
N TYR A 101 -8.99 4.83 -5.06
CA TYR A 101 -7.69 4.67 -4.42
C TYR A 101 -6.71 3.95 -5.33
N PHE A 102 -5.58 4.61 -5.58
CA PHE A 102 -4.42 4.04 -6.25
C PHE A 102 -3.35 3.79 -5.20
N HIS A 103 -2.98 2.54 -5.01
CA HIS A 103 -1.98 2.19 -4.01
C HIS A 103 -0.61 2.75 -4.36
N GLY A 104 0.19 3.05 -3.33
CA GLY A 104 1.59 3.43 -3.49
C GLY A 104 2.46 2.21 -3.80
N GLY A 105 3.79 2.39 -3.73
CA GLY A 105 4.76 1.32 -4.04
C GLY A 105 5.55 1.52 -5.32
N GLY A 106 5.56 2.74 -5.86
CA GLY A 106 6.44 3.13 -6.97
C GLY A 106 6.17 2.34 -8.26
N TYR A 107 4.91 1.96 -8.51
CA TYR A 107 4.46 1.13 -9.64
C TYR A 107 5.00 -0.30 -9.66
N MET A 108 5.73 -0.72 -8.63
CA MET A 108 6.32 -2.06 -8.56
C MET A 108 5.79 -2.88 -7.39
N LEU A 109 5.28 -2.21 -6.34
CA LEU A 109 4.88 -2.81 -5.08
C LEU A 109 3.46 -2.38 -4.71
N GLY A 110 2.93 -3.04 -3.68
CA GLY A 110 1.61 -2.75 -3.12
C GLY A 110 0.51 -3.56 -3.79
N ASP A 111 -0.53 -3.80 -2.99
CA ASP A 111 -1.73 -4.54 -3.33
C ASP A 111 -2.82 -4.21 -2.27
N ILE A 112 -3.99 -4.80 -2.42
CA ILE A 112 -5.10 -4.72 -1.48
C ILE A 112 -4.72 -5.20 -0.07
N TYR A 113 -3.85 -6.20 0.05
CA TYR A 113 -3.43 -6.73 1.36
C TYR A 113 -2.53 -5.75 2.10
N SER A 114 -1.74 -4.99 1.36
CA SER A 114 -0.89 -3.93 1.88
C SER A 114 -1.73 -2.77 2.38
N TYR A 115 -2.73 -2.31 1.61
CA TYR A 115 -3.40 -1.03 1.87
C TYR A 115 -4.78 -1.12 2.52
N SER A 116 -5.44 -2.28 2.49
CA SER A 116 -6.83 -2.42 2.98
C SER A 116 -7.04 -1.97 4.41
N GLY A 117 -6.06 -2.14 5.29
CA GLY A 117 -6.18 -1.66 6.67
C GLY A 117 -6.31 -0.14 6.76
N PHE A 118 -5.42 0.57 6.06
CA PHE A 118 -5.47 2.03 5.94
C PHE A 118 -6.77 2.50 5.28
N GLU A 119 -7.17 1.88 4.17
CA GLU A 119 -8.40 2.20 3.45
C GLU A 119 -9.65 1.98 4.30
N CYS A 120 -9.70 0.91 5.10
CA CYS A 120 -10.79 0.69 6.04
C CYS A 120 -10.89 1.81 7.11
N HIS A 121 -9.76 2.32 7.60
CA HIS A 121 -9.77 3.48 8.51
C HIS A 121 -10.23 4.74 7.78
N LEU A 122 -9.79 4.98 6.54
CA LEU A 122 -10.28 6.09 5.71
C LEU A 122 -11.79 6.01 5.49
N SER A 123 -12.30 4.83 5.11
CA SER A 123 -13.74 4.60 4.90
C SER A 123 -14.54 4.89 6.18
N CYS A 124 -14.02 4.49 7.35
CA CYS A 124 -14.65 4.81 8.64
C CYS A 124 -14.61 6.31 8.96
N LEU A 125 -13.46 6.96 8.81
CA LEU A 125 -13.25 8.36 9.17
C LEU A 125 -14.06 9.30 8.29
N PHE A 126 -14.00 9.09 6.98
CA PHE A 126 -14.68 9.95 6.00
C PHE A 126 -16.09 9.50 5.66
N ASN A 127 -16.49 8.31 6.12
CA ASN A 127 -17.84 7.78 5.91
C ASN A 127 -18.20 7.66 4.42
N VAL A 128 -17.23 7.16 3.65
CA VAL A 128 -17.29 6.97 2.20
C VAL A 128 -17.01 5.52 1.83
N THR A 129 -17.49 5.12 0.66
CA THR A 129 -17.04 3.89 0.01
C THR A 129 -15.73 4.17 -0.71
N ILE A 130 -14.81 3.22 -0.66
CA ILE A 130 -13.54 3.27 -1.39
C ILE A 130 -13.57 2.22 -2.49
N LEU A 131 -13.11 2.60 -3.68
CA LEU A 131 -12.81 1.71 -4.79
C LEU A 131 -11.30 1.62 -4.96
N HIS A 132 -10.71 0.52 -4.50
CA HIS A 132 -9.30 0.21 -4.70
C HIS A 132 -9.10 -0.40 -6.09
N LEU A 133 -8.04 0.00 -6.80
CA LEU A 133 -7.70 -0.53 -8.12
C LEU A 133 -6.36 -1.28 -8.07
N GLU A 134 -6.37 -2.55 -8.47
CA GLU A 134 -5.14 -3.34 -8.71
C GLU A 134 -4.62 -3.04 -10.13
N TYR A 135 -3.91 -1.92 -10.25
CA TYR A 135 -3.33 -1.55 -11.53
C TYR A 135 -2.11 -2.41 -11.87
N ARG A 136 -1.82 -2.53 -13.17
CA ARG A 136 -0.67 -3.30 -13.67
C ARG A 136 0.65 -2.75 -13.15
N LEU A 137 1.54 -3.64 -12.70
CA LEU A 137 2.82 -3.28 -12.12
C LEU A 137 3.99 -3.47 -13.09
N CYS A 138 5.02 -2.64 -12.91
CA CYS A 138 6.35 -2.87 -13.45
C CYS A 138 7.07 -3.96 -12.63
N PRO A 139 8.00 -4.70 -13.25
CA PRO A 139 8.48 -4.58 -14.63
C PRO A 139 7.63 -5.32 -15.68
N GLU A 140 6.61 -6.10 -15.28
CA GLU A 140 5.79 -6.90 -16.18
C GLU A 140 5.02 -6.05 -17.20
N HIS A 141 4.61 -4.85 -16.78
CA HIS A 141 3.92 -3.88 -17.61
C HIS A 141 4.63 -2.51 -17.52
N PRO A 142 5.62 -2.25 -18.40
CA PRO A 142 6.36 -0.98 -18.41
C PRO A 142 5.46 0.24 -18.66
N LEU A 143 5.88 1.39 -18.14
CA LEU A 143 5.18 2.66 -18.36
C LEU A 143 5.51 3.25 -19.76
N PRO A 144 4.54 3.87 -20.46
CA PRO A 144 3.12 3.90 -20.13
C PRO A 144 2.45 2.55 -20.48
N ALA A 145 1.71 1.98 -19.53
CA ALA A 145 0.90 0.80 -19.77
C ALA A 145 -0.46 1.24 -20.35
N SER A 146 -0.72 0.92 -21.63
CA SER A 146 -2.01 1.11 -22.31
C SER A 146 -3.01 0.07 -21.86
#